data_AF-A0A4Q1ETH0-F1
#
_entry.id   AF-A0A4Q1ETH0-F1
#
_cell.length_a   1.000
_cell.length_b   1.000
_cell.length_c   1.000
_cell.angle_alpha   90.00
_cell.angle_beta   90.00
_cell.angle_gamma   90.00
#
_symmetry.space_group_name_H-M   'P 1'
#
loop_
_entity.id
_entity.type
_entity.pdbx_description
1 polymer ?
#
loop_
_entity_poly.entity_id
_entity_poly.type
_entity_poly.pdbx_seq_one_letter_code
_entity_poly.pdbx_strand_id
1 'polypeptide(L)'
;MTTENIFEAIRKWKNLIDSYKNGIDIKGAEILIFLNQGTHFSVSGEEIEQWKKNLETAEPKMIHAYVGIHEGQLKFFLIDSKSDKDADFNTILTKDFLRNFSESKIESSNDIVLDVPPITAESAINRNFRWNMFGTSWLQAQKTEDIFQLISIPFSDYEKMGITGAQTCTSFFGLTDDLEKRILIFHIILKLLP
;
A
#
# COMPACT_ATOMS: atom_id res chain seq x y z
N MET A 1 -16.54 4.93 -7.32
CA MET A 1 -16.50 3.56 -7.87
C MET A 1 -17.54 2.73 -7.14
N THR A 2 -18.21 1.78 -7.78
CA THR A 2 -19.18 0.88 -7.10
C THR A 2 -18.45 -0.31 -6.48
N THR A 3 -19.04 -0.93 -5.45
CA THR A 3 -18.50 -2.14 -4.84
C THR A 3 -18.29 -3.27 -5.85
N GLU A 4 -19.22 -3.43 -6.81
CA GLU A 4 -19.09 -4.40 -7.91
C GLU A 4 -17.82 -4.16 -8.75
N ASN A 5 -17.55 -2.90 -9.10
CA ASN A 5 -16.34 -2.54 -9.85
C ASN A 5 -15.05 -2.79 -9.06
N ILE A 6 -15.10 -2.65 -7.74
CA ILE A 6 -13.98 -2.97 -6.83
C ILE A 6 -13.74 -4.48 -6.81
N PHE A 7 -14.80 -5.29 -6.65
CA PHE A 7 -14.69 -6.74 -6.69
C PHE A 7 -14.14 -7.25 -8.02
N GLU A 8 -14.61 -6.72 -9.15
CA GLU A 8 -14.08 -7.06 -10.46
C GLU A 8 -12.61 -6.66 -10.61
N ALA A 9 -12.21 -5.51 -10.06
CA ALA A 9 -10.81 -5.08 -10.08
C ALA A 9 -9.91 -6.02 -9.28
N ILE A 10 -10.32 -6.40 -8.07
CA ILE A 10 -9.59 -7.36 -7.21
C ILE A 10 -9.52 -8.72 -7.90
N ARG A 11 -10.62 -9.19 -8.50
CA ARG A 11 -10.66 -10.46 -9.23
C ARG A 11 -9.70 -10.47 -10.42
N LYS A 12 -9.59 -9.36 -11.17
CA LYS A 12 -8.63 -9.23 -12.27
C LYS A 12 -7.18 -9.41 -11.80
N TRP A 13 -6.82 -8.78 -10.68
CA TRP A 13 -5.49 -8.94 -10.08
C TRP A 13 -5.25 -10.38 -9.63
N LYS A 14 -6.20 -10.98 -8.91
CA LYS A 14 -6.14 -12.39 -8.50
C LYS A 14 -5.96 -13.33 -9.69
N ASN A 15 -6.76 -13.20 -10.73
CA ASN A 15 -6.69 -14.04 -11.92
C ASN A 15 -5.34 -13.93 -12.63
N LEU A 16 -4.76 -12.72 -12.65
CA LEU A 16 -3.42 -12.49 -13.20
C LEU A 16 -2.35 -13.25 -12.41
N ILE A 17 -2.38 -13.16 -11.07
CA ILE A 17 -1.49 -13.90 -10.17
C ILE A 17 -1.66 -15.40 -10.35
N ASP A 18 -2.89 -15.90 -10.30
CA ASP A 18 -3.19 -17.33 -10.40
C ASP A 18 -2.71 -17.89 -11.76
N SER A 19 -2.88 -17.13 -12.84
CA SER A 19 -2.38 -17.50 -14.17
C SER A 19 -0.86 -17.61 -14.21
N TYR A 20 -0.14 -16.67 -13.57
CA TYR A 20 1.32 -16.71 -13.47
C TYR A 20 1.80 -17.91 -12.67
N LYS A 21 1.18 -18.20 -11.52
CA LYS A 21 1.52 -19.36 -10.66
C LYS A 21 1.29 -20.70 -11.37
N ASN A 22 0.28 -20.78 -12.24
CA ASN A 22 -0.01 -21.97 -13.05
C ASN A 22 0.91 -22.15 -14.26
N GLY A 23 2.04 -21.43 -14.33
CA GLY A 23 3.10 -21.64 -15.32
C GLY A 23 2.98 -20.82 -16.59
N ILE A 24 2.08 -19.82 -16.65
CA ILE A 24 1.99 -18.90 -17.79
C ILE A 24 2.99 -17.76 -17.58
N ASP A 25 4.26 -17.99 -17.92
CA ASP A 25 5.38 -17.08 -17.64
C ASP A 25 5.21 -15.66 -18.21
N ILE A 26 4.50 -15.51 -19.33
CA ILE A 26 4.18 -14.20 -19.95
C ILE A 26 3.42 -13.29 -18.97
N LYS A 27 2.62 -13.87 -18.06
CA LYS A 27 1.88 -13.11 -17.05
C LYS A 27 2.79 -12.47 -16.00
N GLY A 28 4.01 -12.97 -15.82
CA GLY A 28 4.99 -12.34 -14.94
C GLY A 28 5.39 -10.94 -15.43
N ALA A 29 5.55 -10.75 -16.74
CA ALA A 29 5.81 -9.43 -17.31
C ALA A 29 4.65 -8.46 -17.08
N GLU A 30 3.41 -8.94 -17.22
CA GLU A 30 2.20 -8.14 -16.97
C GLU A 30 2.10 -7.73 -15.49
N ILE A 31 2.41 -8.63 -14.55
CA ILE A 31 2.49 -8.30 -13.12
C ILE A 31 3.52 -7.19 -12.88
N LEU A 32 4.73 -7.31 -13.44
CA LEU A 32 5.77 -6.28 -13.28
C LEU A 32 5.35 -4.94 -13.91
N ILE A 33 4.64 -4.95 -15.04
CA ILE A 33 4.12 -3.71 -15.64
C ILE A 33 3.24 -2.97 -14.64
N PHE A 34 2.29 -3.67 -14.00
CA PHE A 34 1.41 -3.06 -13.00
C PHE A 34 2.15 -2.61 -11.75
N LEU A 35 3.04 -3.45 -11.21
CA LEU A 35 3.83 -3.13 -10.01
C LEU A 35 4.85 -1.99 -10.23
N ASN A 36 5.15 -1.65 -11.48
CA ASN A 36 6.04 -0.53 -11.84
C ASN A 36 5.28 0.73 -12.28
N GLN A 37 3.94 0.77 -12.20
CA GLN A 37 3.17 1.98 -12.53
C GLN A 37 3.37 3.10 -11.51
N GLY A 38 3.72 2.76 -10.27
CA GLY A 38 3.91 3.71 -9.19
C GLY A 38 4.90 3.21 -8.15
N THR A 39 5.04 3.98 -7.09
CA THR A 39 5.90 3.70 -5.94
C THR A 39 5.17 3.91 -4.61
N HIS A 40 3.99 4.55 -4.62
CA HIS A 40 3.26 4.87 -3.40
C HIS A 40 1.79 5.21 -3.64
N PHE A 41 1.05 5.37 -2.55
CA PHE A 41 -0.24 6.06 -2.51
C PHE A 41 -0.32 7.02 -1.31
N SER A 42 -1.19 8.03 -1.38
CA SER A 42 -1.36 9.03 -0.33
C SER A 42 -2.65 8.83 0.47
N VAL A 43 -2.58 9.09 1.77
CA VAL A 43 -3.68 9.06 2.73
C VAL A 43 -3.77 10.43 3.40
N SER A 44 -4.96 10.97 3.62
CA SER A 44 -5.19 12.26 4.27
C SER A 44 -5.50 12.12 5.76
N GLY A 45 -5.34 13.21 6.51
CA GLY A 45 -5.73 13.30 7.91
C GLY A 45 -7.22 13.05 8.10
N GLU A 46 -8.08 13.57 7.21
CA GLU A 46 -9.52 13.33 7.24
C GLU A 46 -9.88 11.84 7.14
N GLU A 47 -9.19 11.09 6.27
CA GLU A 47 -9.38 9.65 6.13
C GLU A 47 -8.92 8.89 7.38
N ILE A 48 -7.79 9.30 7.97
CA ILE A 48 -7.27 8.72 9.22
C ILE A 48 -8.24 9.00 10.38
N GLU A 49 -8.79 10.21 10.46
CA GLU A 49 -9.79 10.58 11.47
C GLU A 49 -11.09 9.79 11.31
N GLN A 50 -11.51 9.52 10.07
CA GLN A 50 -12.65 8.64 9.79
C GLN A 50 -12.38 7.22 10.28
N TRP A 51 -11.24 6.62 9.92
CA TRP A 51 -10.88 5.29 10.40
C TRP A 51 -10.77 5.24 11.92
N LYS A 52 -10.22 6.29 12.56
CA LYS A 52 -10.12 6.37 14.02
C LYS A 52 -11.48 6.22 14.71
N LYS A 53 -12.52 6.89 14.18
CA LYS A 53 -13.89 6.80 14.69
C LYS A 53 -14.46 5.40 14.51
N ASN A 54 -14.23 4.78 13.35
CA ASN A 54 -14.71 3.42 13.08
C ASN A 54 -14.03 2.40 14.00
N LEU A 55 -12.71 2.54 14.20
CA LEU A 55 -11.87 1.58 14.90
C LEU A 55 -11.85 1.73 16.43
N GLU A 56 -12.63 2.63 17.04
CA GLU A 56 -12.56 2.92 18.50
C GLU A 56 -12.59 1.65 19.36
N THR A 57 -13.51 0.73 19.04
CA THR A 57 -13.74 -0.52 19.77
C THR A 57 -13.24 -1.77 19.07
N ALA A 58 -12.58 -1.63 17.92
CA ALA A 58 -12.11 -2.76 17.12
C ALA A 58 -10.75 -3.25 17.61
N GLU A 59 -10.57 -4.58 17.67
CA GLU A 59 -9.26 -5.20 17.92
C GLU A 59 -9.13 -6.47 17.03
N PRO A 60 -8.05 -6.60 16.22
CA PRO A 60 -6.96 -5.63 16.01
C PRO A 60 -7.37 -4.45 15.11
N LYS A 61 -6.80 -3.27 15.38
CA LYS A 61 -6.97 -2.06 14.56
C LYS A 61 -6.04 -2.09 13.36
N MET A 62 -6.58 -2.44 12.20
CA MET A 62 -5.83 -2.53 10.95
C MET A 62 -6.54 -1.76 9.84
N ILE A 63 -5.77 -1.31 8.85
CA ILE A 63 -6.27 -0.90 7.55
C ILE A 63 -5.92 -2.01 6.55
N HIS A 64 -6.93 -2.53 5.88
CA HIS A 64 -6.78 -3.54 4.85
C HIS A 64 -6.71 -2.86 3.49
N ALA A 65 -5.57 -3.00 2.81
CA ALA A 65 -5.36 -2.51 1.46
C ALA A 65 -5.45 -3.68 0.48
N TYR A 66 -6.60 -3.79 -0.20
CA TYR A 66 -6.80 -4.74 -1.29
C TYR A 66 -6.24 -4.20 -2.59
N VAL A 67 -5.63 -5.07 -3.39
CA VAL A 67 -5.02 -4.70 -4.67
C VAL A 67 -5.91 -5.17 -5.82
N GLY A 68 -6.12 -4.28 -6.79
CA GLY A 68 -6.88 -4.62 -7.98
C GLY A 68 -6.44 -3.85 -9.23
N ILE A 69 -6.90 -4.36 -10.38
CA ILE A 69 -6.67 -3.74 -11.69
C ILE A 69 -7.98 -3.12 -12.16
N HIS A 70 -8.03 -1.80 -12.26
CA HIS A 70 -9.18 -1.07 -12.78
C HIS A 70 -8.72 -0.09 -13.87
N GLU A 71 -9.38 -0.12 -15.03
CA GLU A 71 -9.06 0.76 -16.18
C GLU A 71 -7.56 0.74 -16.58
N GLY A 72 -6.94 -0.44 -16.52
CA GLY A 72 -5.52 -0.60 -16.87
C GLY A 72 -4.54 -0.04 -15.84
N GLN A 73 -5.01 0.31 -14.65
CA GLN A 73 -4.20 0.81 -13.55
C GLN A 73 -4.28 -0.10 -12.33
N LEU A 74 -3.15 -0.26 -11.66
CA LEU A 74 -3.10 -0.84 -10.32
C LEU A 74 -3.66 0.17 -9.32
N LYS A 75 -4.64 -0.24 -8.53
CA LYS A 75 -5.27 0.57 -7.49
C LYS A 75 -5.28 -0.17 -6.16
N PHE A 76 -5.32 0.60 -5.08
CA PHE A 76 -5.48 0.10 -3.72
C PHE A 76 -6.86 0.49 -3.19
N PHE A 77 -7.56 -0.46 -2.61
CA PHE A 77 -8.86 -0.28 -1.99
C PHE A 77 -8.69 -0.46 -0.48
N LEU A 78 -8.77 0.64 0.25
CA LEU A 78 -8.49 0.68 1.68
C LEU A 78 -9.79 0.66 2.47
N ILE A 79 -9.85 -0.22 3.47
CA ILE A 79 -10.97 -0.34 4.40
C ILE A 79 -10.44 -0.62 5.80
N ASP A 80 -11.06 -0.06 6.83
CA ASP A 80 -10.69 -0.37 8.20
C ASP A 80 -11.17 -1.78 8.61
N SER A 81 -10.43 -2.45 9.50
CA SER A 81 -10.68 -3.84 9.87
C SER A 81 -12.06 -4.10 10.47
N LYS A 82 -12.70 -3.09 11.06
CA LYS A 82 -14.06 -3.22 11.57
C LYS A 82 -15.07 -3.21 10.43
N SER A 83 -15.03 -2.18 9.58
CA SER A 83 -15.94 -2.07 8.44
C SER A 83 -15.79 -3.27 7.48
N ASP A 84 -14.58 -3.79 7.31
CA ASP A 84 -14.33 -4.98 6.51
C ASP A 84 -14.99 -6.24 7.11
N LYS A 85 -14.83 -6.43 8.42
CA LYS A 85 -15.47 -7.54 9.15
C LYS A 85 -17.00 -7.44 9.13
N ASP A 86 -17.54 -6.23 9.22
CA ASP A 86 -18.97 -5.96 9.23
C ASP A 86 -19.56 -5.89 7.80
N ALA A 87 -18.73 -6.06 6.76
CA ALA A 87 -19.07 -5.94 5.35
C ALA A 87 -19.69 -4.58 4.96
N ASP A 88 -19.32 -3.49 5.66
CA ASP A 88 -19.70 -2.13 5.31
C ASP A 88 -18.74 -1.53 4.28
N PHE A 89 -18.93 -1.94 3.03
CA PHE A 89 -18.09 -1.54 1.91
C PHE A 89 -18.31 -0.10 1.44
N ASN A 90 -19.22 0.67 2.06
CA ASN A 90 -19.39 2.09 1.74
C ASN A 90 -18.22 2.94 2.24
N THR A 91 -17.42 2.39 3.15
CA THR A 91 -16.25 3.06 3.74
C THR A 91 -14.96 2.88 2.93
N ILE A 92 -15.01 2.12 1.82
CA ILE A 92 -13.82 1.84 1.00
C ILE A 92 -13.31 3.12 0.36
N LEU A 93 -12.03 3.38 0.57
CA LEU A 93 -11.29 4.46 -0.08
C LEU A 93 -10.46 3.90 -1.24
N THR A 94 -10.62 4.48 -2.43
CA THR A 94 -9.83 4.09 -3.61
C THR A 94 -8.61 4.97 -3.72
N LYS A 95 -7.44 4.35 -3.90
CA LYS A 95 -6.15 5.02 -4.00
C LYS A 95 -5.43 4.64 -5.28
N ASP A 96 -4.93 5.66 -5.97
CA ASP A 96 -4.10 5.51 -7.15
C ASP A 96 -2.67 5.16 -6.77
N PHE A 97 -2.04 4.32 -7.60
CA PHE A 97 -0.63 4.01 -7.46
C PHE A 97 0.22 5.05 -8.21
N LEU A 98 0.80 5.98 -7.46
CA LEU A 98 1.45 7.17 -7.98
C LEU A 98 2.94 6.96 -8.17
N ARG A 99 3.49 7.49 -9.26
CA ARG A 99 4.94 7.44 -9.58
C ARG A 99 5.71 8.65 -9.10
N ASN A 100 5.10 9.83 -9.19
CA ASN A 100 5.78 11.10 -8.97
C ASN A 100 5.62 11.51 -7.51
N PHE A 101 6.75 11.70 -6.82
CA PHE A 101 6.79 12.39 -5.55
C PHE A 101 7.22 13.83 -5.81
N SER A 102 6.48 14.82 -5.32
CA SER A 102 6.94 16.21 -5.40
C SER A 102 8.03 16.38 -4.35
N GLU A 103 9.30 16.48 -4.77
CA GLU A 103 10.46 16.69 -3.87
C GLU A 103 10.25 17.89 -2.94
N SER A 104 9.53 18.92 -3.40
CA SER A 104 9.16 20.10 -2.61
C SER A 104 8.32 19.80 -1.36
N LYS A 105 7.75 18.60 -1.22
CA LYS A 105 7.00 18.18 -0.03
C LYS A 105 7.83 17.34 0.96
N ILE A 106 9.07 16.96 0.61
CA ILE A 106 9.95 16.14 1.47
C ILE A 106 10.65 16.99 2.54
N GLU A 107 10.83 18.30 2.29
CA GLU A 107 11.71 19.16 3.11
C GLU A 107 11.17 19.57 4.49
N SER A 108 9.99 19.13 4.93
CA SER A 108 9.37 19.64 6.17
C SER A 108 9.30 18.67 7.36
N SER A 109 9.93 17.48 7.31
CA SER A 109 9.79 16.48 8.40
C SER A 109 10.93 16.48 9.44
N ASN A 110 11.83 17.46 9.44
CA ASN A 110 13.01 17.44 10.31
C ASN A 110 12.77 17.80 11.78
N ASP A 111 11.56 18.26 12.18
CA ASP A 111 11.34 18.84 13.52
C ASP A 111 10.35 18.07 14.42
N ILE A 112 10.01 16.81 14.13
CA ILE A 112 9.16 16.01 15.04
C ILE A 112 9.87 14.72 15.44
N VAL A 113 10.38 14.71 16.67
CA VAL A 113 10.88 13.50 17.34
C VAL A 113 9.67 12.61 17.67
N LEU A 114 9.42 11.60 16.83
CA LEU A 114 8.51 10.50 17.12
C LEU A 114 9.30 9.38 17.81
N ASP A 115 8.76 8.82 18.91
CA ASP A 115 9.42 7.76 19.72
C ASP A 115 9.78 6.49 18.91
N VAL A 116 9.13 6.28 17.76
CA VAL A 116 9.57 5.36 16.71
C VAL A 116 9.35 6.08 15.38
N PRO A 117 10.41 6.49 14.66
CA PRO A 117 10.21 7.23 13.43
C PRO A 117 9.51 6.33 12.39
N PRO A 118 8.53 6.86 11.64
CA PRO A 118 8.15 6.25 10.37
C PRO A 118 9.41 6.05 9.53
N ILE A 119 9.41 5.09 8.59
CA ILE A 119 10.64 4.81 7.86
C ILE A 119 11.14 6.08 7.16
N THR A 120 12.43 6.36 7.27
CA THR A 120 12.99 7.62 6.77
C THR A 120 12.83 7.72 5.25
N ALA A 121 12.84 8.93 4.70
CA ALA A 121 12.86 9.14 3.25
C ALA A 121 14.04 8.40 2.59
N GLU A 122 15.19 8.34 3.25
CA GLU A 122 16.33 7.54 2.79
C GLU A 122 16.00 6.03 2.74
N SER A 123 15.36 5.48 3.78
CA SER A 123 14.91 4.08 3.77
C SER A 123 13.90 3.82 2.65
N ALA A 124 12.98 4.76 2.39
CA ALA A 124 12.05 4.72 1.27
C ALA A 124 12.75 4.56 -0.08
N ILE A 125 13.70 5.47 -0.33
CA ILE A 125 14.47 5.54 -1.57
C ILE A 125 15.26 4.25 -1.75
N ASN A 126 15.95 3.79 -0.70
CA ASN A 126 16.72 2.55 -0.74
C ASN A 126 15.83 1.33 -1.07
N ARG A 127 14.64 1.24 -0.48
CA ARG A 127 13.69 0.15 -0.76
C ARG A 127 13.11 0.21 -2.17
N ASN A 128 12.86 1.41 -2.69
CA ASN A 128 12.44 1.58 -4.08
C ASN A 128 13.55 1.20 -5.06
N PHE A 129 14.79 1.61 -4.78
CA PHE A 129 15.95 1.22 -5.56
C PHE A 129 16.14 -0.30 -5.58
N ARG A 130 15.96 -0.96 -4.42
CA ARG A 130 15.95 -2.42 -4.32
C ARG A 130 14.84 -3.06 -5.15
N TRP A 131 13.62 -2.50 -5.13
CA TRP A 131 12.55 -2.97 -6.01
C TRP A 131 12.97 -2.89 -7.49
N ASN A 132 13.56 -1.78 -7.92
CA ASN A 132 14.03 -1.62 -9.30
C ASN A 132 15.13 -2.63 -9.67
N MET A 133 16.03 -2.97 -8.74
CA MET A 133 17.09 -3.95 -8.98
C MET A 133 16.62 -5.41 -8.92
N PHE A 134 15.71 -5.73 -7.99
CA PHE A 134 15.41 -7.11 -7.59
C PHE A 134 13.96 -7.51 -7.82
N GLY A 135 13.08 -6.63 -8.34
CA GLY A 135 11.65 -6.89 -8.51
C GLY A 135 11.35 -8.12 -9.38
N THR A 136 12.12 -8.32 -10.46
CA THR A 136 12.02 -9.54 -11.30
C THR A 136 12.38 -10.79 -10.51
N SER A 137 13.51 -10.77 -9.79
CA SER A 137 13.97 -11.90 -8.97
C SER A 137 13.00 -12.19 -7.81
N TRP A 138 12.42 -11.14 -7.22
CA TRP A 138 11.36 -11.26 -6.23
C TRP A 138 10.15 -11.96 -6.84
N LEU A 139 9.66 -11.52 -8.00
CA LEU A 139 8.50 -12.14 -8.65
C LEU A 139 8.73 -13.60 -9.05
N GLN A 140 9.94 -13.96 -9.49
CA GLN A 140 10.28 -15.35 -9.77
C GLN A 140 10.25 -16.22 -8.49
N ALA A 141 10.71 -15.68 -7.36
CA ALA A 141 10.59 -16.36 -6.07
C ALA A 141 9.13 -16.54 -5.62
N GLN A 142 8.21 -15.66 -6.04
CA GLN A 142 6.78 -15.76 -5.73
C GLN A 142 6.01 -16.78 -6.59
N LYS A 143 6.68 -17.60 -7.41
CA LYS A 143 6.00 -18.73 -8.08
C LYS A 143 5.54 -19.80 -7.10
N THR A 144 6.29 -20.00 -6.01
CA THR A 144 5.99 -20.99 -4.97
C THR A 144 5.39 -20.37 -3.72
N GLU A 145 5.39 -19.05 -3.61
CA GLU A 145 4.92 -18.25 -2.47
C GLU A 145 3.74 -17.34 -2.87
N ASP A 146 3.06 -16.72 -1.93
CA ASP A 146 1.91 -15.84 -2.22
C ASP A 146 2.31 -14.43 -2.69
N ILE A 147 1.89 -14.10 -3.91
CA ILE A 147 1.81 -12.70 -4.34
C ILE A 147 0.62 -12.07 -3.61
N PHE A 148 0.88 -10.93 -2.97
CA PHE A 148 -0.09 -10.20 -2.16
C PHE A 148 -1.36 -9.83 -2.94
N GLN A 149 -2.51 -10.07 -2.30
CA GLN A 149 -3.82 -9.59 -2.71
C GLN A 149 -4.39 -8.59 -1.68
N LEU A 150 -4.01 -8.80 -0.42
CA LEU A 150 -4.33 -7.98 0.73
C LEU A 150 -3.03 -7.65 1.46
N ILE A 151 -2.90 -6.39 1.85
CA ILE A 151 -1.85 -5.92 2.76
C ILE A 151 -2.54 -5.36 3.99
N SER A 152 -2.22 -5.91 5.16
CA SER A 152 -2.75 -5.42 6.44
C SER A 152 -1.76 -4.47 7.09
N ILE A 153 -2.16 -3.20 7.23
CA ILE A 153 -1.36 -2.12 7.79
C ILE A 153 -1.86 -1.85 9.21
N PRO A 154 -1.01 -1.95 10.25
CA PRO A 154 -1.41 -1.56 11.60
C PRO A 154 -1.89 -0.12 11.66
N PHE A 155 -3.08 0.13 12.21
CA PHE A 155 -3.58 1.51 12.33
C PHE A 155 -2.66 2.39 13.18
N SER A 156 -1.95 1.79 14.13
CA SER A 156 -0.97 2.49 14.95
C SER A 156 0.16 3.15 14.15
N ASP A 157 0.46 2.67 12.93
CA ASP A 157 1.44 3.31 12.05
C ASP A 157 0.95 4.68 11.56
N TYR A 158 -0.36 4.84 11.34
CA TYR A 158 -0.98 6.13 11.04
C TYR A 158 -1.11 7.01 12.29
N GLU A 159 -1.51 6.44 13.44
CA GLU A 159 -1.69 7.19 14.69
C GLU A 159 -0.39 7.87 15.15
N LYS A 160 0.74 7.16 15.06
CA LYS A 160 2.05 7.68 15.47
C LYS A 160 2.49 8.90 14.68
N MET A 161 1.98 9.11 13.47
CA MET A 161 2.36 10.27 12.63
C MET A 161 1.67 11.57 13.03
N GLY A 162 0.55 11.50 13.76
CA GLY A 162 -0.24 12.66 14.13
C GLY A 162 -0.68 13.52 12.94
N ILE A 163 -1.07 12.88 11.82
CA ILE A 163 -1.64 13.55 10.64
C ILE A 163 -3.07 14.00 10.97
N THR A 164 -3.41 15.25 10.73
CA THR A 164 -4.76 15.79 10.97
C THR A 164 -5.26 16.66 9.83
N GLY A 165 -6.58 16.71 9.66
CA GLY A 165 -7.25 17.54 8.64
C GLY A 165 -6.64 17.38 7.23
N ALA A 166 -6.26 18.51 6.63
CA ALA A 166 -5.74 18.57 5.25
C ALA A 166 -4.30 18.04 5.07
N GLN A 167 -3.63 17.63 6.15
CA GLN A 167 -2.31 16.99 6.04
C GLN A 167 -2.45 15.65 5.33
N THR A 168 -1.37 15.21 4.67
CA THR A 168 -1.35 13.89 4.02
C THR A 168 -0.16 13.09 4.49
N CYS A 169 -0.24 11.78 4.42
CA CYS A 169 0.91 10.91 4.50
C CYS A 169 0.98 9.98 3.29
N THR A 170 2.15 9.36 3.11
CA THR A 170 2.38 8.48 1.98
C THR A 170 2.75 7.07 2.44
N SER A 171 2.07 6.08 1.88
CA SER A 171 2.41 4.66 2.03
C SER A 171 3.15 4.20 0.78
N PHE A 172 4.39 3.75 0.93
CA PHE A 172 5.24 3.38 -0.20
C PHE A 172 5.39 1.88 -0.34
N PHE A 173 5.57 1.52 -1.59
CA PHE A 173 5.89 0.19 -2.07
C PHE A 173 7.41 0.03 -2.25
N GLY A 174 7.97 -1.04 -1.70
CA GLY A 174 9.38 -1.37 -1.89
C GLY A 174 9.78 -2.70 -1.26
N LEU A 175 11.02 -3.12 -1.50
CA LEU A 175 11.60 -4.32 -0.90
C LEU A 175 12.45 -3.96 0.30
N THR A 176 12.28 -4.67 1.42
CA THR A 176 13.09 -4.49 2.63
C THR A 176 14.48 -5.14 2.49
N ASP A 177 15.38 -4.78 3.42
CA ASP A 177 16.74 -5.33 3.53
C ASP A 177 16.79 -6.78 4.04
N ASP A 178 15.67 -7.31 4.53
CA ASP A 178 15.64 -8.61 5.19
C ASP A 178 15.78 -9.74 4.16
N LEU A 179 17.02 -10.18 3.94
CA LEU A 179 17.38 -11.28 3.04
C LEU A 179 16.72 -12.61 3.44
N GLU A 180 16.34 -12.77 4.72
CA GLU A 180 15.63 -13.94 5.23
C GLU A 180 14.11 -13.85 5.01
N LYS A 181 13.56 -12.62 4.95
CA LYS A 181 12.15 -12.35 4.67
C LYS A 181 12.03 -11.52 3.40
N ARG A 182 12.00 -12.21 2.24
CA ARG A 182 11.66 -11.64 0.91
C ARG A 182 10.19 -11.20 0.83
N ILE A 183 9.69 -10.55 1.86
CA ILE A 183 8.32 -10.09 2.00
C ILE A 183 8.27 -8.69 1.39
N LEU A 184 7.34 -8.51 0.46
CA LEU A 184 6.99 -7.19 -0.01
C LEU A 184 6.12 -6.52 1.06
N ILE A 185 6.52 -5.33 1.52
CA ILE A 185 5.80 -4.63 2.58
C ILE A 185 5.55 -3.18 2.18
N PHE A 186 4.29 -2.75 2.26
CA PHE A 186 3.98 -1.33 2.29
C PHE A 186 4.30 -0.76 3.67
N HIS A 187 5.12 0.27 3.71
CA HIS A 187 5.39 1.02 4.92
C HIS A 187 4.98 2.47 4.72
N ILE A 188 4.50 3.09 5.79
CA ILE A 188 4.14 4.50 5.81
C ILE A 188 5.41 5.32 6.05
N ILE A 189 5.65 6.33 5.21
CA ILE A 189 6.97 6.95 5.07
C ILE A 189 6.97 8.41 5.48
N LEU A 190 6.00 9.22 5.06
CA LEU A 190 6.15 10.68 5.15
C LEU A 190 4.87 11.36 5.55
N LYS A 191 4.95 12.26 6.53
CA LYS A 191 3.98 13.32 6.79
C LYS A 191 4.27 14.46 5.82
N LEU A 192 3.30 14.82 5.01
CA LEU A 192 3.33 15.96 4.11
C LEU A 192 2.46 17.06 4.73
N LEU A 193 3.11 18.16 5.08
CA LEU A 193 2.42 19.37 5.52
C LEU A 193 1.76 20.06 4.30
N PRO A 194 0.67 20.83 4.52
CA PRO A 194 -0.01 21.60 3.48
C PRO A 194 0.89 22.63 2.82
#